data_AF-A0A1M6M3U8-F1
#
_entry.id   AF-A0A1M6M3U8-F1
#
_cell.length_a   1.000
_cell.length_b   1.000
_cell.length_c   1.000
_cell.angle_alpha   90.00
_cell.angle_beta   90.00
_cell.angle_gamma   90.00
#
_symmetry.space_group_name_H-M   'P 1'
#
loop_
_entity.id
_entity.type
_entity.pdbx_description
1 polymer ?
#
loop_
_entity_poly.entity_id
_entity_poly.type
_entity_poly.pdbx_seq_one_letter_code
_entity_poly.pdbx_strand_id
1 'polypeptide(L)'
;MQAWLAHTLSYLSSPIAALWVGHHEVIIRSTGRRLNEKELEHCQKLGIQHAEDIRVKIVARVPSPVPCWLERLCQKFGFPVGSAAGICFRYGIYLDERYSGNPSLLRHELVHTAQYERFGSLKAFLKTYLFECLHFGYSRSPLETEAQESQ
;
A
#
# COMPACT_ATOMS: atom_id res chain seq x y z
N MET A 1 18.41 1.43 -9.49
CA MET A 1 18.98 2.81 -9.44
C MET A 1 20.12 2.84 -8.43
N GLN A 2 21.11 3.74 -8.56
CA GLN A 2 22.18 3.87 -7.55
C GLN A 2 21.59 4.18 -6.16
N ALA A 3 22.14 3.57 -5.11
CA ALA A 3 21.56 3.59 -3.76
C ALA A 3 21.42 5.01 -3.18
N TRP A 4 22.41 5.88 -3.38
CA TRP A 4 22.36 7.26 -2.88
C TRP A 4 21.23 8.08 -3.53
N LEU A 5 21.00 7.87 -4.82
CA LEU A 5 19.92 8.53 -5.56
C LEU A 5 18.55 8.02 -5.11
N ALA A 6 18.42 6.69 -4.89
CA ALA A 6 17.21 6.09 -4.33
C ALA A 6 16.90 6.65 -2.94
N HIS A 7 17.88 6.70 -2.04
CA HIS A 7 17.70 7.26 -0.70
C HIS A 7 17.26 8.73 -0.74
N THR A 8 17.89 9.53 -1.61
CA THR A 8 17.57 10.94 -1.75
C THR A 8 16.12 11.13 -2.21
N LEU A 9 15.71 10.42 -3.27
CA LEU A 9 14.36 10.50 -3.81
C LEU A 9 13.31 10.02 -2.80
N SER A 10 13.56 8.90 -2.10
CA SER A 10 12.64 8.41 -1.05
C SER A 10 12.53 9.36 0.12
N TYR A 11 13.64 9.96 0.55
CA TYR A 11 13.64 10.93 1.65
C TYR A 11 12.81 12.16 1.30
N LEU A 12 13.00 12.72 0.11
CA LEU A 12 12.30 13.92 -0.36
C LEU A 12 10.82 13.68 -0.64
N SER A 13 10.45 12.52 -1.18
CA SER A 13 9.05 12.19 -1.54
C SER A 13 8.21 11.68 -0.36
N SER A 14 8.82 11.05 0.64
CA SER A 14 8.10 10.43 1.78
C SER A 14 7.13 11.36 2.53
N PRO A 15 7.37 12.66 2.74
CA PRO A 15 6.42 13.53 3.43
C PRO A 15 5.14 13.75 2.62
N ILE A 16 5.27 13.97 1.31
CA ILE A 16 4.13 14.16 0.40
C ILE A 16 3.34 12.85 0.29
N ALA A 17 4.04 11.72 0.17
CA ALA A 17 3.42 10.41 0.19
C ALA A 17 2.67 10.15 1.51
N ALA A 18 3.23 10.55 2.66
CA ALA A 18 2.58 10.38 3.95
C ALA A 18 1.30 11.22 4.08
N LEU A 19 1.28 12.45 3.55
CA LEU A 19 0.07 13.28 3.51
C LEU A 19 -1.02 12.64 2.64
N TRP A 20 -0.64 12.15 1.46
CA TRP A 20 -1.55 11.43 0.57
C TRP A 20 -2.10 10.16 1.23
N VAL A 21 -1.23 9.40 1.91
CA VAL A 21 -1.64 8.19 2.62
C VAL A 21 -2.63 8.51 3.75
N GLY A 22 -2.30 9.48 4.61
CA GLY A 22 -3.17 9.88 5.71
C GLY A 22 -4.53 10.41 5.24
N HIS A 23 -4.55 11.15 4.12
CA HIS A 23 -5.80 11.63 3.52
C HIS A 23 -6.74 10.47 3.12
N HIS A 24 -6.21 9.47 2.42
CA HIS A 24 -7.00 8.31 2.00
C HIS A 24 -7.37 7.40 3.17
N GLU A 25 -6.49 7.24 4.17
CA GLU A 25 -6.80 6.50 5.39
C GLU A 25 -8.07 7.06 6.07
N VAL A 26 -8.18 8.39 6.22
CA VAL A 26 -9.37 9.04 6.81
C VAL A 26 -10.64 8.76 5.99
N ILE A 27 -10.56 8.82 4.67
CA ILE A 27 -11.70 8.54 3.78
C ILE A 27 -12.14 7.08 3.90
N ILE A 28 -11.20 6.14 3.87
CA ILE A 28 -11.51 4.72 3.91
C ILE A 28 -12.04 4.34 5.30
N ARG A 29 -11.47 4.88 6.38
CA ARG A 29 -11.94 4.62 7.74
C ARG A 29 -13.38 5.05 8.00
N SER A 30 -13.83 6.11 7.33
CA SER A 30 -15.20 6.63 7.44
C SER A 30 -16.21 5.98 6.50
N THR A 31 -15.76 5.38 5.39
CA THR A 31 -16.67 4.91 4.32
C THR A 31 -16.50 3.45 3.91
N GLY A 32 -15.46 2.78 4.38
CA GLY A 32 -15.18 1.38 4.09
C GLY A 32 -15.92 0.42 5.01
N ARG A 33 -16.05 -0.85 4.58
CA ARG A 33 -16.59 -1.92 5.39
C ARG A 33 -15.56 -2.37 6.45
N ARG A 34 -16.05 -2.92 7.55
CA ARG A 34 -15.21 -3.63 8.52
C ARG A 34 -14.70 -4.95 7.93
N LEU A 35 -13.64 -5.48 8.54
CA LEU A 35 -13.20 -6.83 8.30
C LEU A 35 -14.24 -7.84 8.84
N ASN A 36 -14.41 -8.95 8.15
CA ASN A 36 -15.19 -10.08 8.66
C ASN A 36 -14.33 -10.98 9.58
N GLU A 37 -14.94 -11.96 10.22
CA GLU A 37 -14.27 -12.85 11.19
C GLU A 37 -13.04 -13.56 10.60
N LYS A 38 -13.14 -14.09 9.38
CA LYS A 38 -12.02 -14.77 8.70
C LYS A 38 -10.86 -13.83 8.38
N GLU A 39 -11.17 -12.60 7.99
CA GLU A 39 -10.18 -11.55 7.73
C GLU A 39 -9.50 -11.10 9.04
N LEU A 40 -10.25 -10.99 10.14
CA LEU A 40 -9.70 -10.68 11.46
C LEU A 40 -8.80 -11.79 12.00
N GLU A 41 -9.19 -13.06 11.86
CA GLU A 41 -8.33 -14.20 12.21
C GLU A 41 -6.99 -14.18 11.44
N HIS A 42 -7.02 -13.77 10.18
CA HIS A 42 -5.79 -13.61 9.40
C HIS A 42 -4.93 -12.44 9.93
N CYS A 43 -5.54 -11.31 10.29
CA CYS A 43 -4.83 -10.19 10.93
C CYS A 43 -4.12 -10.62 12.22
N GLN A 44 -4.76 -11.47 13.03
CA GLN A 44 -4.17 -12.02 14.25
C GLN A 44 -2.92 -12.86 13.95
N LYS A 45 -2.95 -13.68 12.89
CA LYS A 45 -1.77 -14.47 12.47
C LYS A 45 -0.61 -13.59 12.00
N LEU A 46 -0.92 -12.45 11.38
CA LEU A 46 0.06 -11.43 11.00
C LEU A 46 0.55 -10.58 12.17
N GLY A 47 -0.05 -10.72 13.36
CA GLY A 47 0.32 -9.93 14.54
C GLY A 47 -0.12 -8.47 14.48
N ILE A 48 -1.14 -8.14 13.67
CA ILE A 48 -1.67 -6.77 13.59
C ILE A 48 -2.37 -6.43 14.90
N GLN A 49 -1.95 -5.33 15.54
CA GLN A 49 -2.41 -4.92 16.86
C GLN A 49 -3.80 -4.29 16.82
N HIS A 50 -4.07 -3.46 15.81
CA HIS A 50 -5.32 -2.70 15.69
C HIS A 50 -6.17 -3.17 14.50
N ALA A 51 -6.43 -4.48 14.41
CA ALA A 51 -7.18 -5.07 13.30
C ALA A 51 -8.61 -4.54 13.20
N GLU A 52 -9.22 -4.15 14.33
CA GLU A 52 -10.55 -3.57 14.43
C GLU A 52 -10.68 -2.19 13.79
N ASP A 53 -9.56 -1.48 13.59
CA ASP A 53 -9.51 -0.18 12.93
C ASP A 53 -9.45 -0.29 11.42
N ILE A 54 -9.17 -1.49 10.90
CA ILE A 54 -9.03 -1.70 9.46
C ILE A 54 -10.38 -1.55 8.76
N ARG A 55 -10.39 -0.79 7.68
CA ARG A 55 -11.52 -0.67 6.77
C ARG A 55 -11.09 -0.98 5.34
N VAL A 56 -11.95 -1.72 4.64
CA VAL A 56 -11.75 -2.06 3.23
C VAL A 56 -12.81 -1.35 2.41
N LYS A 57 -12.40 -0.68 1.34
CA LYS A 57 -13.32 -0.02 0.41
C LYS A 57 -13.06 -0.52 -1.01
N ILE A 58 -14.09 -1.12 -1.60
CA ILE A 58 -14.07 -1.52 -3.00
C ILE A 58 -14.35 -0.28 -3.85
N VAL A 59 -13.55 -0.07 -4.89
CA VAL A 59 -13.65 1.08 -5.79
C VAL A 59 -13.53 0.62 -7.24
N ALA A 60 -14.19 1.35 -8.15
CA ALA A 60 -14.07 1.10 -9.58
C ALA A 60 -12.63 1.28 -10.10
N ARG A 61 -11.85 2.15 -9.43
CA ARG A 61 -10.43 2.35 -9.72
C ARG A 61 -9.71 2.83 -8.46
N VAL A 62 -8.60 2.18 -8.13
CA VAL A 62 -7.74 2.61 -7.03
C VAL A 62 -7.11 3.98 -7.37
N PRO A 63 -7.13 4.96 -6.44
CA PRO A 63 -6.54 6.27 -6.69
C PRO A 63 -5.03 6.18 -6.88
N SER A 64 -4.51 7.05 -7.73
CA SER A 64 -3.08 7.19 -8.00
C SER A 64 -2.48 8.31 -7.15
N PRO A 65 -1.22 8.17 -6.70
CA PRO A 65 -0.51 9.23 -5.98
C PRO A 65 -0.05 10.38 -6.87
N VAL A 66 -0.16 10.24 -8.20
CA VAL A 66 0.27 11.24 -9.17
C VAL A 66 -0.89 11.72 -10.04
N PRO A 67 -0.86 12.96 -10.56
CA PRO A 67 -1.90 13.46 -11.46
C PRO A 67 -2.05 12.61 -12.74
N CYS A 68 -3.26 12.55 -13.31
CA CYS A 68 -3.58 11.74 -14.49
C CYS A 68 -2.64 11.95 -15.69
N TRP A 69 -2.13 13.16 -15.92
CA TRP A 69 -1.21 13.42 -17.03
C TRP A 69 0.15 12.74 -16.82
N LEU A 70 0.61 12.66 -15.56
CA LEU A 70 1.85 12.00 -15.19
C LEU A 70 1.69 10.48 -15.20
N GLU A 71 0.53 9.95 -14.77
CA GLU A 71 0.20 8.53 -14.95
C GLU A 71 0.33 8.10 -16.41
N ARG A 72 -0.31 8.84 -17.32
CA ARG A 72 -0.28 8.54 -18.77
C ARG A 72 1.14 8.58 -19.31
N LEU A 73 1.94 9.53 -18.85
CA LEU A 73 3.34 9.65 -19.25
C LEU A 73 4.13 8.43 -18.76
N CYS A 74 4.02 8.08 -17.48
CA CYS A 74 4.65 6.89 -16.88
C CYS A 74 4.24 5.60 -17.62
N GLN A 75 2.96 5.41 -17.89
CA GLN A 75 2.44 4.25 -18.63
C GLN A 75 3.00 4.18 -20.05
N LYS A 76 3.12 5.32 -20.76
CA LYS A 76 3.73 5.37 -22.10
C LYS A 76 5.19 4.91 -22.09
N PHE A 77 5.89 5.12 -20.97
CA PHE A 77 7.26 4.64 -20.76
C PHE A 77 7.34 3.25 -20.11
N GLY A 78 6.21 2.53 -19.98
CA GLY A 78 6.15 1.16 -19.48
C GLY A 78 6.08 1.03 -17.95
N PHE A 79 5.85 2.11 -17.21
CA PHE A 79 5.67 2.06 -15.76
C PHE A 79 4.20 1.78 -15.39
N PRO A 80 3.91 0.77 -14.55
CA PRO A 80 2.54 0.37 -14.19
C PRO A 80 1.92 1.28 -13.12
N VAL A 81 1.91 2.59 -13.35
CA VAL A 81 1.30 3.57 -12.44
C VAL A 81 -0.22 3.65 -12.70
N GLY A 82 -1.03 3.69 -11.63
CA GLY A 82 -2.48 3.87 -11.75
C GLY A 82 -3.26 2.63 -12.20
N SER A 83 -2.65 1.45 -12.12
CA SER A 83 -3.23 0.14 -12.42
C SER A 83 -3.16 -0.84 -11.24
N ALA A 84 -3.00 -0.33 -10.02
CA ALA A 84 -2.91 -1.14 -8.81
C ALA A 84 -4.23 -1.88 -8.57
N ALA A 85 -4.16 -3.19 -8.27
CA ALA A 85 -5.33 -3.99 -7.91
C ALA A 85 -5.79 -3.70 -6.48
N GLY A 86 -4.87 -3.33 -5.60
CA GLY A 86 -5.11 -2.88 -4.23
C GLY A 86 -4.02 -1.91 -3.80
N ILE A 87 -4.32 -1.08 -2.79
CA ILE A 87 -3.32 -0.27 -2.07
C ILE A 87 -3.70 -0.18 -0.59
N CYS A 88 -2.73 -0.46 0.28
CA CYS A 88 -2.80 -0.26 1.71
C CYS A 88 -2.38 1.15 2.16
N PHE A 89 -3.27 1.81 2.89
CA PHE A 89 -3.16 3.11 3.52
C PHE A 89 -3.18 2.96 5.05
N ARG A 90 -2.21 2.22 5.59
CA ARG A 90 -2.13 1.81 6.99
C ARG A 90 -3.36 1.01 7.44
N TYR A 91 -4.40 1.64 7.98
CA TYR A 91 -5.65 0.96 8.36
C TYR A 91 -6.77 1.11 7.32
N GLY A 92 -6.54 1.86 6.24
CA GLY A 92 -7.46 1.91 5.10
C GLY A 92 -6.94 1.04 3.96
N ILE A 93 -7.78 0.22 3.34
CA ILE A 93 -7.40 -0.56 2.16
C ILE A 93 -8.39 -0.26 1.03
N TYR A 94 -7.87 0.12 -0.14
CA TYR A 94 -8.65 0.10 -1.37
C TYR A 94 -8.43 -1.20 -2.12
N LEU A 95 -9.51 -1.76 -2.67
CA LEU A 95 -9.47 -2.86 -3.63
C LEU A 95 -10.19 -2.44 -4.90
N ASP A 96 -9.59 -2.70 -6.05
CA ASP A 96 -10.23 -2.57 -7.35
C ASP A 96 -11.33 -3.63 -7.47
N GLU A 97 -12.53 -3.21 -7.89
CA GLU A 97 -13.71 -4.09 -7.95
C GLU A 97 -13.46 -5.36 -8.78
N ARG A 98 -12.63 -5.28 -9.83
CA ARG A 98 -12.32 -6.40 -10.74
C ARG A 98 -11.53 -7.51 -10.05
N TYR A 99 -10.77 -7.18 -9.01
CA TYR A 99 -9.90 -8.10 -8.29
C TYR A 99 -10.34 -8.33 -6.84
N SER A 100 -11.35 -7.60 -6.37
CA SER A 100 -11.85 -7.65 -4.99
C SER A 100 -12.34 -9.03 -4.52
N GLY A 101 -12.72 -9.90 -5.47
CA GLY A 101 -13.10 -11.29 -5.19
C GLY A 101 -11.92 -12.23 -4.89
N ASN A 102 -10.68 -11.80 -5.10
CA ASN A 102 -9.48 -12.60 -4.81
C ASN A 102 -9.03 -12.38 -3.34
N PRO A 103 -9.17 -13.37 -2.44
CA PRO A 103 -8.78 -13.20 -1.04
C PRO A 103 -7.29 -12.92 -0.85
N SER A 104 -6.43 -13.44 -1.74
CA SER A 104 -4.97 -13.24 -1.67
C SER A 104 -4.58 -11.78 -1.82
N LEU A 105 -5.35 -11.00 -2.59
CA LEU A 105 -5.13 -9.57 -2.74
C LEU A 105 -5.33 -8.84 -1.41
N LEU A 106 -6.42 -9.11 -0.69
CA LEU A 106 -6.62 -8.50 0.62
C LEU A 106 -5.55 -8.93 1.62
N ARG A 107 -5.14 -10.21 1.61
CA ARG A 107 -4.07 -10.70 2.49
C ARG A 107 -2.75 -9.99 2.24
N HIS A 108 -2.39 -9.78 0.97
CA HIS A 108 -1.23 -8.98 0.59
C HIS A 108 -1.28 -7.57 1.20
N GLU A 109 -2.41 -6.86 1.06
CA GLU A 109 -2.56 -5.51 1.63
C GLU A 109 -2.54 -5.51 3.17
N LEU A 110 -2.99 -6.58 3.82
CA LEU A 110 -2.91 -6.73 5.27
C LEU A 110 -1.47 -6.91 5.77
N VAL A 111 -0.58 -7.53 4.98
CA VAL A 111 0.85 -7.58 5.31
C VAL A 111 1.43 -6.16 5.37
N HIS A 112 1.05 -5.29 4.43
CA HIS A 112 1.46 -3.89 4.49
C HIS A 112 0.93 -3.17 5.73
N THR A 113 -0.27 -3.50 6.21
CA THR A 113 -0.78 -2.98 7.51
C THR A 113 0.15 -3.38 8.66
N ALA A 114 0.53 -4.65 8.74
CA ALA A 114 1.48 -5.15 9.75
C ALA A 114 2.85 -4.46 9.65
N GLN A 115 3.33 -4.23 8.42
CA GLN A 115 4.56 -3.49 8.18
C GLN A 115 4.44 -2.04 8.66
N TYR A 116 3.35 -1.33 8.36
CA TYR A 116 3.12 0.03 8.87
C TYR A 116 3.22 0.09 10.40
N GLU A 117 2.64 -0.88 11.11
CA GLU A 117 2.76 -0.98 12.58
C GLU A 117 4.19 -1.26 13.02
N ARG A 118 4.90 -2.19 12.36
CA ARG A 118 6.30 -2.52 12.65
C ARG A 118 7.25 -1.31 12.51
N PHE A 119 7.00 -0.42 11.55
CA PHE A 119 7.79 0.80 11.37
C PHE A 119 7.36 1.96 12.27
N GLY A 120 6.20 1.88 12.93
CA GLY A 120 5.72 2.84 13.93
C GLY A 120 5.30 4.22 13.39
N SER A 121 5.52 4.53 12.10
CA SER A 121 5.03 5.76 11.48
C SER A 121 4.90 5.62 9.96
N LEU A 122 3.96 6.40 9.37
CA LEU A 122 3.78 6.46 7.92
C LEU A 122 5.08 6.82 7.20
N LYS A 123 5.79 7.83 7.68
CA LYS A 123 7.03 8.30 7.06
C LYS A 123 8.15 7.25 7.10
N ALA A 124 8.30 6.53 8.22
CA ALA A 124 9.32 5.51 8.33
C ALA A 124 9.06 4.34 7.36
N PHE A 125 7.82 3.85 7.32
CA PHE A 125 7.42 2.82 6.35
C PHE A 125 7.64 3.31 4.91
N LEU A 126 7.06 4.45 4.54
CA LEU A 126 7.10 4.96 3.16
C LEU A 126 8.52 5.25 2.69
N LYS A 127 9.39 5.78 3.55
CA LYS A 127 10.80 6.00 3.21
C LYS A 127 11.49 4.68 2.85
N THR A 128 11.28 3.63 3.63
CA THR A 128 11.87 2.31 3.37
C THR A 128 11.26 1.67 2.13
N TYR A 129 9.93 1.61 2.05
CA TYR A 129 9.20 1.04 0.93
C TYR A 129 9.58 1.70 -0.41
N LEU A 130 9.53 3.02 -0.49
CA LEU A 130 9.91 3.74 -1.71
C LEU A 130 11.38 3.52 -2.06
N PHE A 131 12.27 3.47 -1.07
CA PHE A 131 13.69 3.17 -1.31
C PHE A 131 13.86 1.79 -1.92
N GLU A 132 13.25 0.77 -1.35
CA GLU A 132 13.37 -0.60 -1.84
C GLU A 132 12.80 -0.74 -3.26
N CYS A 133 11.62 -0.18 -3.53
CA CYS A 133 11.03 -0.20 -4.87
C CYS A 133 11.92 0.52 -5.90
N LEU A 134 12.55 1.65 -5.53
CA LEU A 134 13.43 2.41 -6.40
C LEU A 134 14.80 1.75 -6.62
N HIS A 135 15.32 1.06 -5.59
CA HIS A 135 16.65 0.47 -5.63
C HIS A 135 16.64 -0.94 -6.23
N PHE A 136 15.79 -1.82 -5.73
CA PHE A 136 15.69 -3.23 -6.14
C PHE A 136 14.67 -3.45 -7.28
N GLY A 137 13.73 -2.51 -7.45
CA GLY A 137 12.56 -2.67 -8.32
C GLY A 137 11.37 -3.20 -7.53
N TYR A 138 10.16 -2.77 -7.89
CA TYR A 138 8.91 -3.09 -7.19
C TYR A 138 8.77 -4.58 -6.83
N SER A 139 8.75 -5.47 -7.83
CA SER A 139 8.54 -6.91 -7.64
C SER A 139 9.66 -7.65 -6.88
N ARG A 140 10.81 -7.00 -6.66
CA ARG A 140 11.96 -7.56 -5.94
C ARG A 140 12.25 -6.79 -4.64
N SER A 141 11.39 -5.85 -4.28
CA SER A 141 11.57 -5.09 -3.05
C SER A 141 11.26 -5.99 -1.85
N PRO A 142 12.14 -6.04 -0.82
CA PRO A 142 11.95 -6.92 0.33
C PRO A 142 10.56 -6.86 0.96
N LEU A 143 9.98 -5.66 1.14
CA LEU A 143 8.64 -5.51 1.71
C LEU A 143 7.53 -6.07 0.81
N GLU A 144 7.66 -5.98 -0.52
CA GLU A 144 6.72 -6.59 -1.47
C GLU A 144 6.89 -8.11 -1.50
N THR A 145 8.12 -8.62 -1.45
CA THR A 145 8.39 -10.06 -1.37
C THR A 145 7.79 -10.66 -0.10
N GLU A 146 7.96 -10.02 1.06
CA GLU A 146 7.29 -10.43 2.30
C GLU A 146 5.75 -10.50 2.14
N ALA A 147 5.17 -9.50 1.47
CA ALA A 147 3.72 -9.44 1.22
C ALA A 147 3.24 -10.45 0.16
N GLN A 148 4.12 -10.98 -0.69
CA GLN A 148 3.79 -12.08 -1.61
C GLN A 148 3.90 -13.45 -0.93
N GLU A 149 4.89 -13.64 -0.05
CA GLU A 149 5.15 -14.92 0.60
C GLU A 149 4.23 -15.20 1.79
N SER A 150 3.62 -14.16 2.39
CA SER A 150 2.78 -14.25 3.60
C SER A 150 1.28 -14.44 3.32
N GLN A 151 0.90 -14.82 2.09
CA GLN A 151 -0.51 -14.93 1.64
C GLN A 151 -1.19 -16.26 2.03
#